data_AF-A0A6G0IP65-F1
#
_entry.id   AF-A0A6G0IP65-F1
#
_cell.length_a   1.000
_cell.length_b   1.000
_cell.length_c   1.000
_cell.angle_alpha   90.00
_cell.angle_beta   90.00
_cell.angle_gamma   90.00
#
_symmetry.space_group_name_H-M   'P 1'
#
loop_
_entity.id
_entity.type
_entity.pdbx_description
1 polymer ?
#
loop_
_entity_poly.entity_id
_entity_poly.type
_entity_poly.pdbx_seq_one_letter_code
_entity_poly.pdbx_strand_id
1 'polypeptide(L)'
;MVQWFEKCRQLWIQCGPQWDETLFSLSEEFFDALMVVHESCKEGYIYLFYRHKHVFFAGTYKVTESFLYPVGQLAVDPRIYILIQREAIRKFNLILDKIPVELKKKKKILTSQEASDIMIKMAGQILDGGAVMEALCRMAAPDQRKELADKWFTMKHVATAFTNICDSEFETDCRKFLNLVNGMQGDRRRVCSYPCLEVHLDKNELLMPADEKLEEFWIDFNLGSHSISFYFSLPDEEAQDGQWETICISEHEVHSYTVTEEGTMKVLQLKLTEVVVVGAVEGSSLTIHFSSSLDILQAARRVYGHRKDKGFVGKTGTSVVKTTVKIIMDENNSQVVPESQVSLGDSEKNTASLPFTSPVCTCPDGDPR
;
A
#
# COMPACT_ATOMS: atom_id res chain seq x y z
N MET A 1 6.35 26.64 2.85
CA MET A 1 5.95 25.26 3.21
C MET A 1 4.64 25.19 3.97
N VAL A 2 4.47 25.79 5.16
CA VAL A 2 3.20 25.69 5.94
C VAL A 2 1.96 26.10 5.12
N GLN A 3 2.03 27.24 4.42
CA GLN A 3 0.92 27.69 3.55
C GLN A 3 0.67 26.75 2.36
N TRP A 4 1.70 26.08 1.86
CA TRP A 4 1.55 25.10 0.77
C TRP A 4 0.90 23.83 1.29
N PHE A 5 1.32 23.35 2.47
CA PHE A 5 0.69 22.20 3.14
C PHE A 5 -0.81 22.42 3.35
N GLU A 6 -1.22 23.60 3.83
CA GLU A 6 -2.64 23.91 4.00
C GLU A 6 -3.42 23.80 2.69
N LYS A 7 -2.85 24.33 1.59
CA LYS A 7 -3.47 24.23 0.27
C LYS A 7 -3.53 22.78 -0.24
N CYS A 8 -2.44 22.02 -0.07
CA CYS A 8 -2.42 20.59 -0.42
C CYS A 8 -3.44 19.80 0.42
N ARG A 9 -3.53 20.06 1.73
CA ARG A 9 -4.52 19.42 2.61
C ARG A 9 -5.94 19.70 2.15
N GLN A 10 -6.25 20.96 1.82
CA GLN A 10 -7.57 21.31 1.29
C GLN A 10 -7.87 20.58 -0.02
N LEU A 11 -6.89 20.49 -0.91
CA LEU A 11 -7.01 19.75 -2.16
C LEU A 11 -7.28 18.25 -1.92
N TRP A 12 -6.50 17.60 -1.06
CA TRP A 12 -6.69 16.18 -0.72
C TRP A 12 -8.06 15.93 -0.08
N ILE A 13 -8.52 16.81 0.81
CA ILE A 13 -9.87 16.71 1.41
C ILE A 13 -10.96 16.87 0.34
N GLN A 14 -10.78 17.81 -0.58
CA GLN A 14 -11.76 18.10 -1.63
C GLN A 14 -11.89 16.93 -2.62
N CYS A 15 -10.78 16.30 -3.00
CA CYS A 15 -10.79 15.12 -3.87
C CYS A 15 -11.31 13.87 -3.14
N GLY A 16 -11.14 13.84 -1.81
CA GLY A 16 -11.69 12.80 -0.94
C GLY A 16 -10.84 11.52 -0.90
N PRO A 17 -11.37 10.45 -0.29
CA PRO A 17 -10.62 9.22 -0.03
C PRO A 17 -10.62 8.28 -1.25
N GLN A 18 -10.27 8.81 -2.42
CA GLN A 18 -10.20 8.08 -3.70
C GLN A 18 -8.76 8.07 -4.22
N TRP A 19 -8.41 7.06 -5.01
CA TRP A 19 -7.11 7.04 -5.68
C TRP A 19 -7.01 8.15 -6.72
N ASP A 20 -5.91 8.90 -6.66
CA ASP A 20 -5.47 9.84 -7.68
C ASP A 20 -3.93 9.85 -7.65
N GLU A 21 -3.33 9.39 -8.74
CA GLU A 21 -1.88 9.26 -8.89
C GLU A 21 -1.16 10.60 -8.74
N THR A 22 -1.73 11.68 -9.28
CA THR A 22 -1.12 13.01 -9.22
C THR A 22 -1.17 13.55 -7.79
N LEU A 23 -2.27 13.33 -7.07
CA LEU A 23 -2.38 13.76 -5.67
C LEU A 23 -1.51 12.95 -4.73
N PHE A 24 -1.35 11.64 -4.99
CA PHE A 24 -0.44 10.80 -4.23
C PHE A 24 1.02 11.20 -4.47
N SER A 25 1.44 11.36 -5.73
CA SER A 25 2.77 11.86 -6.08
C SER A 25 3.05 13.25 -5.47
N LEU A 26 2.08 14.17 -5.51
CA LEU A 26 2.18 15.47 -4.84
C LEU A 26 2.44 15.32 -3.33
N SER A 27 1.86 14.31 -2.69
CA SER A 27 2.09 14.05 -1.26
C SER A 27 3.52 13.60 -1.00
N GLU A 28 4.04 12.68 -1.80
CA GLU A 28 5.43 12.20 -1.71
C GLU A 28 6.42 13.34 -1.94
N GLU A 29 6.27 14.08 -3.04
CA GLU A 29 7.14 15.22 -3.37
C GLU A 29 7.14 16.31 -2.29
N PHE A 30 5.95 16.66 -1.76
CA PHE A 30 5.83 17.64 -0.70
C PHE A 30 6.57 17.17 0.57
N PHE A 31 6.36 15.91 0.94
CA PHE A 31 6.93 15.33 2.14
C PHE A 31 8.43 15.12 2.03
N ASP A 32 8.95 14.73 0.87
CA ASP A 32 10.38 14.62 0.63
C ASP A 32 11.05 15.99 0.71
N ALA A 33 10.47 17.03 0.10
CA ALA A 33 10.96 18.40 0.27
C ALA A 33 10.93 18.84 1.75
N LEU A 34 9.87 18.50 2.49
CA LEU A 34 9.76 18.81 3.92
C LEU A 34 10.87 18.12 4.72
N MET A 35 11.17 16.85 4.42
CA MET A 35 12.21 16.10 5.10
C MET A 35 13.61 16.59 4.77
N VAL A 36 13.87 17.02 3.52
CA VAL A 36 15.13 17.71 3.17
C VAL A 36 15.30 18.95 4.04
N VAL A 37 14.25 19.76 4.27
CA VAL A 37 14.34 20.93 5.16
C VAL A 37 14.52 20.51 6.62
N HIS A 38 13.80 19.49 7.09
CA HIS A 38 13.93 18.96 8.45
C HIS A 38 15.36 18.48 8.75
N GLU A 39 16.04 17.92 7.76
CA GLU A 39 17.41 17.38 7.89
C GLU A 39 18.49 18.40 7.51
N SER A 40 18.11 19.47 6.80
CA SER A 40 18.99 20.60 6.57
C SER A 40 19.27 21.32 7.89
N CYS A 41 20.57 21.54 8.15
CA CYS A 41 21.14 22.10 9.38
C CYS A 41 21.37 21.07 10.50
N LYS A 42 22.46 20.29 10.38
CA LYS A 42 23.16 19.74 11.56
C LYS A 42 23.59 20.91 12.45
N GLU A 43 23.46 20.74 13.76
CA GLU A 43 23.73 21.73 14.81
C GLU A 43 24.92 22.65 14.50
N GLY A 44 24.63 23.84 13.99
CA GLY A 44 25.57 24.95 13.96
C GLY A 44 25.25 25.85 15.13
N TYR A 45 26.06 25.83 16.19
CA TYR A 45 26.09 26.91 17.17
C TYR A 45 26.55 28.19 16.45
N ILE A 46 25.64 28.91 15.78
CA ILE A 46 25.94 30.27 15.38
C ILE A 46 25.85 31.11 16.65
N TYR A 47 27.01 31.33 17.27
CA TYR A 47 27.23 32.44 18.19
C TYR A 47 27.02 33.74 17.39
N LEU A 48 25.78 34.22 17.32
CA LEU A 48 25.55 35.62 17.03
C LEU A 48 26.01 36.40 18.28
N PHE A 49 27.28 36.80 18.27
CA PHE A 49 27.81 37.88 19.10
C PHE A 49 26.97 39.12 18.82
N TYR A 50 25.84 39.29 19.49
CA TYR A 50 25.15 40.55 19.85
C TYR A 50 23.76 40.17 20.38
N ARG A 51 23.67 40.07 21.72
CA ARG A 51 22.52 39.69 22.57
C ARG A 51 22.36 38.19 22.82
N HIS A 52 22.42 37.82 24.11
CA HIS A 52 22.14 36.51 24.70
C HIS A 52 20.78 35.91 24.31
N LYS A 53 20.63 35.45 23.06
CA LYS A 53 19.55 34.55 22.63
C LYS A 53 20.15 33.50 21.72
N HIS A 54 20.27 32.27 22.23
CA HIS A 54 20.48 31.10 21.38
C HIS A 54 19.23 30.95 20.51
N VAL A 55 19.30 31.41 19.26
CA VAL A 55 18.24 31.15 18.28
C VAL A 55 18.65 29.91 17.50
N PHE A 56 18.12 28.76 17.94
CA PHE A 56 18.21 27.51 17.20
C PHE A 56 17.36 27.66 15.92
N PHE A 57 18.01 27.90 14.79
CA PHE A 57 17.40 27.78 13.46
C PHE A 57 17.89 26.48 12.81
N ALA A 58 17.73 25.35 13.53
CA ALA A 58 17.83 24.05 12.88
C ALA A 58 16.51 23.79 12.14
N GLY A 59 16.58 23.34 10.88
CA GLY A 59 15.42 22.94 10.10
C GLY A 59 14.55 21.94 10.86
N THR A 60 15.20 21.00 11.56
CA THR A 60 14.56 20.05 12.48
C THR A 60 13.65 20.76 13.49
N TYR A 61 14.16 21.74 14.24
CA TYR A 61 13.36 22.46 15.24
C TYR A 61 12.12 23.11 14.63
N LYS A 62 12.28 23.83 13.52
CA LYS A 62 11.19 24.59 12.90
C LYS A 62 10.16 23.68 12.24
N VAL A 63 10.60 22.60 11.59
CA VAL A 63 9.71 21.61 11.01
C VAL A 63 8.97 20.86 12.12
N THR A 64 9.65 20.33 13.13
CA THR A 64 8.97 19.66 14.26
C THR A 64 7.95 20.58 14.93
N GLU A 65 8.31 21.84 15.22
CA GLU A 65 7.40 22.81 15.83
C GLU A 65 6.16 23.08 14.98
N SER A 66 6.33 23.21 13.65
CA SER A 66 5.26 23.69 12.77
C SER A 66 4.44 22.57 12.12
N PHE A 67 5.01 21.37 11.98
CA PHE A 67 4.45 20.28 11.19
C PHE A 67 4.08 19.04 11.99
N LEU A 68 4.56 18.86 13.23
CA LEU A 68 4.21 17.66 13.99
C LEU A 68 2.68 17.49 14.07
N TYR A 69 1.95 18.50 14.56
CA TYR A 69 0.49 18.40 14.63
C TYR A 69 -0.20 18.31 13.26
N PRO A 70 0.07 19.18 12.27
CA PRO A 70 -0.59 19.11 10.97
C PRO A 70 -0.36 17.79 10.22
N VAL A 71 0.84 17.21 10.29
CA VAL A 71 1.13 15.90 9.67
C VAL A 71 0.43 14.79 10.43
N GLY A 72 0.45 14.84 11.77
CA GLY A 72 -0.31 13.90 12.60
C GLY A 72 -1.82 13.94 12.31
N GLN A 73 -2.40 15.13 12.07
CA GLN A 73 -3.80 15.27 11.66
C GLN A 73 -4.06 14.63 10.30
N LEU A 74 -3.19 14.87 9.32
CA LEU A 74 -3.33 14.29 7.98
C LEU A 74 -3.27 12.76 8.01
N ALA A 75 -2.39 12.19 8.83
CA ALA A 75 -2.23 10.75 8.99
C ALA A 75 -3.49 10.04 9.53
N VAL A 76 -4.36 10.76 10.23
CA VAL A 76 -5.56 10.18 10.88
C VAL A 76 -6.88 10.72 10.33
N ASP A 77 -6.86 11.52 9.26
CA ASP A 77 -8.07 12.14 8.71
C ASP A 77 -8.78 11.21 7.71
N PRO A 78 -9.97 10.66 8.04
CA PRO A 78 -10.66 9.67 7.21
C PRO A 78 -11.14 10.23 5.85
N ARG A 79 -11.07 11.55 5.64
CA ARG A 79 -11.40 12.19 4.35
C ARG A 79 -10.26 12.10 3.35
N ILE A 80 -9.05 11.80 3.83
CA ILE A 80 -7.83 11.69 3.02
C ILE A 80 -7.70 10.27 2.51
N TYR A 81 -7.20 10.11 1.28
CA TYR A 81 -6.92 8.78 0.74
C TYR A 81 -5.85 8.05 1.57
N ILE A 82 -6.04 6.75 1.78
CA ILE A 82 -5.29 5.97 2.77
C ILE A 82 -3.78 5.88 2.47
N LEU A 83 -3.35 5.87 1.19
CA LEU A 83 -1.91 5.88 0.89
C LEU A 83 -1.26 7.23 1.24
N ILE A 84 -1.99 8.34 1.15
CA ILE A 84 -1.51 9.66 1.59
C ILE A 84 -1.42 9.70 3.13
N GLN A 85 -2.40 9.11 3.83
CA GLN A 85 -2.32 8.94 5.29
C GLN A 85 -1.09 8.13 5.69
N ARG A 86 -0.76 7.08 4.93
CA ARG A 86 0.41 6.22 5.16
C ARG A 86 1.74 6.94 4.91
N GLU A 87 1.82 7.77 3.89
CA GLU A 87 3.01 8.59 3.68
C GLU A 87 3.17 9.63 4.80
N ALA A 88 2.05 10.22 5.25
CA ALA A 88 2.04 11.16 6.36
C ALA A 88 2.49 10.51 7.68
N ILE A 89 2.00 9.31 8.03
CA ILE A 89 2.41 8.62 9.26
C ILE A 89 3.90 8.21 9.21
N ARG A 90 4.40 7.81 8.04
CA ARG A 90 5.82 7.50 7.85
C ARG A 90 6.69 8.71 8.14
N LYS A 91 6.38 9.87 7.54
CA LYS A 91 7.11 11.12 7.85
C LYS A 91 6.89 11.59 9.28
N PHE A 92 5.72 11.38 9.86
CA PHE A 92 5.43 11.70 11.25
C PHE A 92 6.36 10.94 12.20
N ASN A 93 6.56 9.63 11.99
CA ASN A 93 7.52 8.84 12.78
C ASN A 93 8.96 9.36 12.64
N LEU A 94 9.38 9.76 11.43
CA LEU A 94 10.71 10.37 11.21
C LEU A 94 10.87 11.71 11.96
N ILE A 95 9.81 12.52 12.03
CA ILE A 95 9.82 13.77 12.81
C ILE A 95 9.87 13.46 14.31
N LEU A 96 9.08 12.47 14.78
CA LEU A 96 9.05 12.04 16.19
C LEU A 96 10.41 11.52 16.67
N ASP A 97 11.09 10.75 15.82
CA ASP A 97 12.41 10.19 16.08
C ASP A 97 13.44 11.28 16.39
N LYS A 98 13.40 12.38 15.64
CA LYS A 98 14.40 13.44 15.71
C LYS A 98 13.93 14.69 16.48
N ILE A 99 12.89 14.60 17.31
CA ILE A 99 12.41 15.79 18.07
C ILE A 99 13.55 16.35 18.96
N PRO A 100 13.91 17.64 18.80
CA PRO A 100 14.88 18.31 19.66
C PRO A 100 14.51 18.28 21.15
N VAL A 101 15.51 18.08 22.00
CA VAL A 101 15.34 17.95 23.46
C VAL A 101 14.66 19.18 24.07
N GLU A 102 14.92 20.38 23.54
CA GLU A 102 14.29 21.63 23.97
C GLU A 102 12.79 21.62 23.72
N LEU A 103 12.34 21.08 22.58
CA LEU A 103 10.91 20.96 22.28
C LEU A 103 10.24 19.95 23.21
N LYS A 104 10.90 18.81 23.51
CA LYS A 104 10.40 17.83 24.49
C LYS A 104 10.32 18.43 25.90
N LYS A 105 11.38 19.07 26.40
CA LYS A 105 11.49 19.50 27.81
C LYS A 105 10.85 20.86 28.10
N LYS A 106 11.06 21.86 27.24
CA LYS A 106 10.61 23.25 27.50
C LYS A 106 9.19 23.51 26.99
N LYS A 107 8.90 23.07 25.76
CA LYS A 107 7.58 23.26 25.16
C LYS A 107 6.61 22.12 25.45
N LYS A 108 7.13 20.99 25.91
CA LYS A 108 6.34 19.79 26.26
C LYS A 108 5.37 19.42 25.14
N ILE A 109 5.85 19.46 23.89
CA ILE A 109 4.98 19.36 22.70
C ILE A 109 4.17 18.06 22.66
N LEU A 110 4.69 16.96 23.23
CA LEU A 110 4.02 15.66 23.31
C LEU A 110 2.98 15.57 24.43
N THR A 111 2.94 16.54 25.35
CA THR A 111 1.90 16.63 26.41
C THR A 111 0.89 17.75 26.15
N SER A 112 0.92 18.35 24.97
CA SER A 112 -0.05 19.36 24.54
C SER A 112 -1.44 18.75 24.29
N GLN A 113 -2.48 19.60 24.26
CA GLN A 113 -3.82 19.17 23.88
C GLN A 113 -3.85 18.64 22.44
N GLU A 114 -3.06 19.25 21.55
CA GLU A 114 -2.88 18.83 20.16
C GLU A 114 -2.31 17.41 20.08
N ALA A 115 -1.26 17.11 20.85
CA ALA A 115 -0.69 15.77 20.91
C ALA A 115 -1.68 14.74 21.48
N SER A 116 -2.42 15.11 22.53
CA SER A 116 -3.45 14.23 23.10
C SER A 116 -4.57 13.91 22.11
N ASP A 117 -5.01 14.90 21.32
CA ASP A 117 -6.05 14.71 20.29
C ASP A 117 -5.56 13.74 19.20
N ILE A 118 -4.32 13.90 18.73
CA ILE A 118 -3.71 12.99 17.75
C ILE A 118 -3.59 11.58 18.31
N MET A 119 -3.09 11.40 19.53
CA MET A 119 -2.95 10.07 20.13
C MET A 119 -4.29 9.33 20.25
N ILE A 120 -5.36 10.02 20.64
CA ILE A 120 -6.70 9.41 20.70
C ILE A 120 -7.17 8.95 19.31
N LYS A 121 -6.97 9.78 18.29
CA LYS A 121 -7.34 9.44 16.90
C LYS A 121 -6.52 8.27 16.36
N MET A 122 -5.21 8.26 16.59
CA MET A 122 -4.32 7.16 16.22
C MET A 122 -4.73 5.86 16.92
N ALA A 123 -5.01 5.91 18.22
CA ALA A 123 -5.46 4.73 18.97
C ALA A 123 -6.75 4.14 18.39
N GLY A 124 -7.70 4.99 17.99
CA GLY A 124 -8.92 4.58 17.31
C GLY A 124 -8.70 3.89 15.97
N GLN A 125 -7.58 4.17 15.28
CA GLN A 125 -7.24 3.59 13.98
C GLN A 125 -6.41 2.31 14.05
N ILE A 126 -5.89 1.91 15.21
CA ILE A 126 -5.09 0.68 15.35
C ILE A 126 -5.85 -0.55 14.82
N LEU A 127 -7.16 -0.60 15.07
CA LEU A 127 -8.01 -1.71 14.63
C LEU A 127 -8.15 -1.75 13.09
N ASP A 128 -7.92 -0.63 12.43
CA ASP A 128 -7.97 -0.47 10.97
C ASP A 128 -6.63 -0.75 10.28
N GLY A 129 -5.53 -0.76 11.04
CA GLY A 129 -4.19 -1.09 10.57
C GLY A 129 -3.10 -0.73 11.58
N GLY A 130 -1.94 -1.40 11.48
CA GLY A 130 -0.84 -1.25 12.45
C GLY A 130 0.07 -0.02 12.27
N ALA A 131 -0.12 0.77 11.20
CA ALA A 131 0.84 1.82 10.81
C ALA A 131 1.04 2.94 11.86
N VAL A 132 0.07 3.15 12.76
CA VAL A 132 0.10 4.20 13.80
C VAL A 132 0.70 3.73 15.13
N MET A 133 1.05 2.44 15.27
CA MET A 133 1.55 1.85 16.51
C MET A 133 2.87 2.47 16.97
N GLU A 134 3.82 2.61 16.04
CA GLU A 134 5.13 3.21 16.31
C GLU A 134 4.97 4.66 16.77
N ALA A 135 4.10 5.41 16.09
CA ALA A 135 3.82 6.80 16.43
C ALA A 135 3.32 6.94 17.87
N LEU A 136 2.36 6.11 18.28
CA LEU A 136 1.84 6.11 19.65
C LEU A 136 2.90 5.78 20.69
N CYS A 137 3.75 4.79 20.42
CA CYS A 137 4.83 4.40 21.34
C CYS A 137 5.93 5.47 21.43
N ARG A 138 6.22 6.19 20.32
CA ARG A 138 7.14 7.33 20.33
C ARG A 138 6.57 8.57 21.02
N MET A 139 5.25 8.76 20.99
CA MET A 139 4.58 9.91 21.61
C MET A 139 4.34 9.74 23.12
N ALA A 140 4.15 8.50 23.59
CA ALA A 140 3.84 8.19 24.99
C ALA A 140 4.86 7.23 25.58
N ALA A 141 5.55 7.67 26.65
CA ALA A 141 6.47 6.82 27.39
C ALA A 141 5.73 5.61 28.03
N PRO A 142 6.44 4.51 28.37
CA PRO A 142 5.82 3.30 28.93
C PRO A 142 4.85 3.54 30.10
N ASP A 143 5.19 4.44 31.04
CA ASP A 143 4.31 4.74 32.16
C ASP A 143 3.07 5.54 31.74
N GLN A 144 3.19 6.44 30.75
CA GLN A 144 2.04 7.14 30.17
C GLN A 144 1.14 6.17 29.41
N ARG A 145 1.71 5.18 28.70
CA ARG A 145 0.94 4.14 28.01
C ARG A 145 0.06 3.36 28.98
N LYS A 146 0.55 3.04 30.19
CA LYS A 146 -0.25 2.40 31.25
C LYS A 146 -1.45 3.24 31.70
N GLU A 147 -1.29 4.55 31.80
CA GLU A 147 -2.36 5.46 32.19
C GLU A 147 -3.39 5.73 31.08
N LEU A 148 -2.95 5.64 29.81
CA LEU A 148 -3.75 5.99 28.64
C LEU A 148 -4.44 4.79 27.99
N ALA A 149 -3.92 3.57 28.17
CA ALA A 149 -4.43 2.37 27.49
C ALA A 149 -5.93 2.15 27.70
N ASP A 150 -6.44 2.33 28.92
CA ASP A 150 -7.88 2.17 29.22
C ASP A 150 -8.76 3.24 28.56
N LYS A 151 -8.18 4.39 28.18
CA LYS A 151 -8.88 5.43 27.41
C LYS A 151 -8.84 5.17 25.91
N TRP A 152 -7.76 4.52 25.45
CA TRP A 152 -7.52 4.21 24.05
C TRP A 152 -8.26 2.96 23.59
N PHE A 153 -8.38 1.96 24.46
CA PHE A 153 -8.99 0.68 24.12
C PHE A 153 -10.11 0.34 25.07
N THR A 154 -11.30 0.13 24.52
CA THR A 154 -12.47 -0.30 25.30
C THR A 154 -12.29 -1.72 25.86
N MET A 155 -11.54 -2.57 25.17
CA MET A 155 -11.29 -3.95 25.60
C MET A 155 -10.06 -4.04 26.51
N LYS A 156 -10.27 -4.41 27.77
CA LYS A 156 -9.19 -4.53 28.77
C LYS A 156 -8.05 -5.46 28.34
N HIS A 157 -8.35 -6.55 27.63
CA HIS A 157 -7.32 -7.47 27.13
C HIS A 157 -6.40 -6.79 26.10
N VAL A 158 -6.96 -5.96 25.21
CA VAL A 158 -6.18 -5.17 24.24
C VAL A 158 -5.39 -4.07 24.94
N ALA A 159 -6.00 -3.35 25.89
CA ALA A 159 -5.30 -2.37 26.70
C ALA A 159 -4.08 -2.99 27.42
N THR A 160 -4.26 -4.14 28.04
CA THR A 160 -3.18 -4.87 28.73
C THR A 160 -2.08 -5.29 27.77
N ALA A 161 -2.44 -5.86 26.62
CA ALA A 161 -1.47 -6.26 25.60
C ALA A 161 -0.67 -5.05 25.07
N PHE A 162 -1.33 -3.91 24.85
CA PHE A 162 -0.68 -2.68 24.42
C PHE A 162 0.35 -2.17 25.44
N THR A 163 0.02 -2.22 26.74
CA THR A 163 0.94 -1.78 27.80
C THR A 163 2.18 -2.66 27.96
N ASN A 164 2.15 -3.88 27.42
CA ASN A 164 3.27 -4.81 27.47
C ASN A 164 4.27 -4.62 26.33
N ILE A 165 3.99 -3.73 25.36
CA ILE A 165 4.93 -3.46 24.26
C ILE A 165 6.17 -2.76 24.82
N CYS A 166 7.31 -3.43 24.77
CA CYS A 166 8.58 -2.89 25.22
C CYS A 166 9.23 -2.05 24.12
N ASP A 167 9.73 -0.85 24.45
CA ASP A 167 10.35 0.03 23.44
C ASP A 167 11.63 -0.58 22.85
N SER A 168 12.38 -1.35 23.63
CA SER A 168 13.60 -2.03 23.16
C SER A 168 13.32 -3.29 22.35
N GLU A 169 12.09 -3.78 22.36
CA GLU A 169 11.64 -4.98 21.64
C GLU A 169 10.41 -4.66 20.78
N PHE A 170 10.33 -3.39 20.35
CA PHE A 170 9.12 -2.82 19.78
C PHE A 170 8.61 -3.63 18.58
N GLU A 171 9.49 -4.03 17.67
CA GLU A 171 9.10 -4.73 16.44
C GLU A 171 8.38 -6.07 16.73
N THR A 172 8.95 -6.90 17.61
CA THR A 172 8.37 -8.21 17.92
C THR A 172 7.14 -8.12 18.83
N ASP A 173 7.16 -7.22 19.81
CA ASP A 173 5.98 -6.99 20.66
C ASP A 173 4.83 -6.34 19.89
N CYS A 174 5.12 -5.41 18.98
CA CYS A 174 4.14 -4.82 18.09
C CYS A 174 3.54 -5.88 17.17
N ARG A 175 4.35 -6.77 16.59
CA ARG A 175 3.85 -7.91 15.80
C ARG A 175 2.90 -8.80 16.59
N LYS A 176 3.26 -9.19 17.82
CA LYS A 176 2.40 -9.99 18.71
C LYS A 176 1.08 -9.28 19.02
N PHE A 177 1.16 -8.00 19.33
CA PHE A 177 -0.01 -7.17 19.60
C PHE A 177 -0.94 -7.08 18.39
N LEU A 178 -0.41 -6.82 17.19
CA LEU A 178 -1.20 -6.73 15.96
C LEU A 178 -1.85 -8.07 15.60
N ASN A 179 -1.13 -9.18 15.75
CA ASN A 179 -1.69 -10.52 15.53
C ASN A 179 -2.85 -10.81 16.49
N LEU A 180 -2.71 -10.46 17.77
CA LEU A 180 -3.78 -10.56 18.77
C LEU A 180 -5.01 -9.76 18.34
N VAL A 181 -4.82 -8.48 18.02
CA VAL A 181 -5.91 -7.56 17.65
C VAL A 181 -6.61 -8.02 16.36
N ASN A 182 -5.85 -8.41 15.34
CA ASN A 182 -6.40 -8.90 14.08
C ASN A 182 -7.16 -10.22 14.26
N GLY A 183 -6.65 -11.12 15.10
CA GLY A 183 -7.30 -12.40 15.42
C GLY A 183 -8.65 -12.21 16.12
N MET A 184 -8.76 -11.22 17.02
CA MET A 184 -10.00 -10.91 17.74
C MET A 184 -11.13 -10.37 16.83
N GLN A 185 -10.79 -9.79 15.67
CA GLN A 185 -11.78 -9.18 14.78
C GLN A 185 -12.53 -10.20 13.91
N GLY A 186 -12.08 -11.45 13.85
CA GLY A 186 -12.71 -12.51 13.05
C GLY A 186 -12.94 -12.07 11.59
N ASP A 187 -14.18 -12.15 11.12
CA ASP A 187 -14.53 -11.76 9.74
C ASP A 187 -14.45 -10.25 9.48
N ARG A 188 -14.46 -9.43 10.52
CA ARG A 188 -14.34 -7.96 10.42
C ARG A 188 -12.89 -7.48 10.32
N ARG A 189 -11.92 -8.40 10.42
CA ARG A 189 -10.50 -8.04 10.34
C ARG A 189 -10.21 -7.31 9.04
N ARG A 190 -9.41 -6.26 9.15
CA ARG A 190 -8.95 -5.45 8.02
C ARG A 190 -7.55 -5.81 7.54
N VAL A 191 -6.86 -6.67 8.29
CA VAL A 191 -5.56 -7.25 7.94
C VAL A 191 -5.62 -8.76 8.17
N CYS A 192 -5.20 -9.52 7.17
CA CYS A 192 -4.98 -10.97 7.29
C CYS A 192 -3.47 -11.25 7.22
N SER A 193 -2.89 -11.75 8.31
CA SER A 193 -1.47 -12.10 8.38
C SER A 193 -1.30 -13.61 8.16
N TYR A 194 -0.44 -13.99 7.22
CA TYR A 194 -0.15 -15.39 6.89
C TYR A 194 1.35 -15.65 6.97
N PRO A 195 1.79 -16.77 7.57
CA PRO A 195 3.19 -17.16 7.53
C PRO A 195 3.54 -17.64 6.12
N CYS A 196 4.58 -17.08 5.52
CA CYS A 196 5.17 -17.60 4.29
C CYS A 196 6.38 -18.50 4.59
N LEU A 197 6.73 -19.29 3.59
CA LEU A 197 7.92 -20.14 3.62
C LEU A 197 9.12 -19.37 3.08
N GLU A 198 8.94 -18.71 1.94
CA GLU A 198 10.01 -18.03 1.20
C GLU A 198 9.44 -16.87 0.40
N VAL A 199 10.26 -15.83 0.18
CA VAL A 199 9.92 -14.66 -0.62
C VAL A 199 11.08 -14.33 -1.57
N HIS A 200 10.75 -14.02 -2.81
CA HIS A 200 11.72 -13.60 -3.83
C HIS A 200 11.25 -12.35 -4.55
N LEU A 201 12.12 -11.35 -4.67
CA LEU A 201 11.99 -10.23 -5.59
C LEU A 201 12.88 -10.48 -6.80
N ASP A 202 12.26 -10.87 -7.92
CA ASP A 202 12.92 -11.48 -9.08
C ASP A 202 13.85 -12.63 -8.67
N LYS A 203 15.16 -12.39 -8.67
CA LYS A 203 16.20 -13.39 -8.32
C LYS A 203 16.71 -13.25 -6.89
N ASN A 204 16.33 -12.19 -6.20
CA ASN A 204 16.81 -11.85 -4.88
C ASN A 204 15.89 -12.46 -3.83
N GLU A 205 16.41 -13.33 -2.99
CA GLU A 205 15.68 -13.86 -1.84
C GLU A 205 15.58 -12.78 -0.76
N LEU A 206 14.37 -12.58 -0.22
CA LEU A 206 14.11 -11.71 0.91
C LEU A 206 13.92 -12.60 2.13
N LEU A 207 14.76 -12.44 3.15
CA LEU A 207 14.82 -13.34 4.30
C LEU A 207 13.90 -12.87 5.42
N MET A 208 13.42 -13.83 6.22
CA MET A 208 12.80 -13.52 7.51
C MET A 208 13.82 -12.78 8.40
N PRO A 209 13.42 -11.66 9.05
CA PRO A 209 14.32 -10.97 9.96
C PRO A 209 14.80 -11.90 11.09
N ALA A 210 16.10 -11.85 11.38
CA ALA A 210 16.72 -12.70 12.40
C ALA A 210 16.43 -12.17 13.81
N ASP A 211 15.31 -12.61 14.39
CA ASP A 211 14.90 -12.29 15.77
C ASP A 211 14.33 -13.53 16.46
N GLU A 212 14.87 -13.88 17.63
CA GLU A 212 14.47 -15.08 18.39
C GLU A 212 13.00 -15.07 18.82
N LYS A 213 12.36 -13.89 18.87
CA LYS A 213 10.96 -13.72 19.25
C LYS A 213 10.02 -13.63 18.05
N LEU A 214 10.54 -13.65 16.83
CA LEU A 214 9.76 -13.72 15.61
C LEU A 214 9.52 -15.18 15.23
N GLU A 215 8.29 -15.65 15.44
CA GLU A 215 7.94 -17.06 15.28
C GLU A 215 7.85 -17.50 13.81
N GLU A 216 7.47 -16.59 12.92
CA GLU A 216 7.14 -16.89 11.52
C GLU A 216 7.45 -15.69 10.62
N PHE A 217 7.64 -15.94 9.33
CA PHE A 217 7.78 -14.89 8.32
C PHE A 217 6.39 -14.40 7.87
N TRP A 218 5.90 -13.34 8.50
CA TRP A 218 4.52 -12.85 8.30
C TRP A 218 4.34 -11.96 7.06
N ILE A 219 3.34 -12.31 6.23
CA ILE A 219 2.84 -11.51 5.12
C ILE A 219 1.47 -10.93 5.45
N ASP A 220 1.35 -9.60 5.46
CA ASP A 220 0.14 -8.88 5.80
C ASP A 220 -0.65 -8.50 4.54
N PHE A 221 -1.85 -9.07 4.40
CA PHE A 221 -2.83 -8.70 3.38
C PHE A 221 -3.75 -7.60 3.94
N ASN A 222 -3.47 -6.36 3.57
CA ASN A 222 -4.15 -5.17 4.09
C ASN A 222 -5.36 -4.82 3.21
N LEU A 223 -6.56 -5.10 3.72
CA LEU A 223 -7.81 -4.88 2.99
C LEU A 223 -8.21 -3.41 2.91
N GLY A 224 -7.80 -2.61 3.90
CA GLY A 224 -8.11 -1.19 3.92
C GLY A 224 -7.32 -0.38 2.90
N SER A 225 -6.03 -0.67 2.76
CA SER A 225 -5.11 0.02 1.84
C SER A 225 -4.93 -0.69 0.51
N HIS A 226 -5.61 -1.82 0.30
CA HIS A 226 -5.45 -2.67 -0.87
C HIS A 226 -3.96 -2.97 -1.15
N SER A 227 -3.22 -3.41 -0.13
CA SER A 227 -1.78 -3.66 -0.25
C SER A 227 -1.33 -4.93 0.46
N ILE A 228 -0.26 -5.55 -0.02
CA ILE A 228 0.50 -6.55 0.73
C ILE A 228 1.75 -5.90 1.32
N SER A 229 2.07 -6.18 2.58
CA SER A 229 3.28 -5.68 3.23
C SER A 229 3.92 -6.72 4.14
N PHE A 230 5.24 -6.64 4.30
CA PHE A 230 5.99 -7.49 5.23
C PHE A 230 7.35 -6.90 5.55
N TYR A 231 7.93 -7.38 6.65
CA TYR A 231 9.29 -7.05 7.07
C TYR A 231 10.27 -8.12 6.60
N PHE A 232 11.46 -7.73 6.16
CA PHE A 232 12.47 -8.67 5.68
C PHE A 232 13.90 -8.19 5.99
N SER A 233 14.87 -9.06 5.76
CA SER A 233 16.30 -8.74 5.77
C SER A 233 16.96 -9.24 4.47
N LEU A 234 18.06 -8.61 4.08
CA LEU A 234 18.84 -9.03 2.90
C LEU A 234 19.96 -10.02 3.28
N PRO A 235 20.35 -10.96 2.39
CA PRO A 235 21.35 -11.99 2.69
C PRO A 235 22.78 -11.46 2.91
N ASP A 236 23.14 -10.36 2.24
CA ASP A 236 24.49 -9.78 2.23
C ASP A 236 24.44 -8.34 2.72
N GLU A 237 24.47 -8.13 4.03
CA GLU A 237 25.16 -6.97 4.59
C GLU A 237 25.84 -7.34 5.89
N GLU A 238 27.01 -6.73 6.11
CA GLU A 238 27.70 -6.54 7.38
C GLU A 238 26.81 -5.68 8.32
N ALA A 239 25.54 -6.05 8.47
CA ALA A 239 24.54 -5.38 9.26
C ALA A 239 24.93 -5.53 10.73
N GLN A 240 25.74 -4.59 11.20
CA GLN A 240 26.09 -4.43 12.61
C GLN A 240 24.88 -4.08 13.49
N ASP A 241 23.67 -4.01 12.95
CA ASP A 241 22.43 -3.96 13.70
C ASP A 241 21.37 -4.68 12.86
N GLY A 242 20.64 -5.63 13.45
CA GLY A 242 19.55 -6.39 12.80
C GLY A 242 18.39 -5.51 12.35
N GLN A 243 18.61 -4.64 11.37
CA GLN A 243 17.65 -3.67 10.86
C GLN A 243 16.66 -4.38 9.95
N TRP A 244 15.38 -4.30 10.31
CA TRP A 244 14.30 -4.84 9.49
C TRP A 244 14.00 -3.83 8.38
N GLU A 245 13.97 -4.29 7.14
CA GLU A 245 13.40 -3.53 6.03
C GLU A 245 11.90 -3.82 5.90
N THR A 246 11.16 -2.94 5.25
CA THR A 246 9.74 -3.14 4.97
C THR A 246 9.46 -2.91 3.50
N ILE A 247 8.74 -3.84 2.89
CA ILE A 247 8.14 -3.64 1.57
C ILE A 247 6.63 -3.53 1.71
N CYS A 248 6.03 -2.67 0.89
CA CYS A 248 4.58 -2.54 0.79
C CYS A 248 4.19 -2.35 -0.68
N ILE A 249 3.49 -3.32 -1.23
CA ILE A 249 3.01 -3.31 -2.61
C ILE A 249 1.52 -3.00 -2.59
N SER A 250 1.14 -1.83 -3.10
CA SER A 250 -0.26 -1.43 -3.27
C SER A 250 -0.89 -2.06 -4.51
N GLU A 251 -2.22 -2.05 -4.59
CA GLU A 251 -2.92 -2.55 -5.77
C GLU A 251 -2.48 -1.81 -7.04
N HIS A 252 -2.19 -0.51 -6.97
CA HIS A 252 -1.84 0.30 -8.12
C HIS A 252 -0.46 -0.07 -8.68
N GLU A 253 0.42 -0.60 -7.83
CA GLU A 253 1.75 -1.10 -8.23
C GLU A 253 1.68 -2.50 -8.87
N VAL A 254 0.54 -3.21 -8.78
CA VAL A 254 0.38 -4.55 -9.34
C VAL A 254 -0.27 -4.50 -10.73
N HIS A 255 0.43 -5.02 -11.73
CA HIS A 255 -0.12 -5.21 -13.08
C HIS A 255 -1.06 -6.43 -13.11
N SER A 256 -0.62 -7.56 -12.58
CA SER A 256 -1.38 -8.81 -12.50
C SER A 256 -0.83 -9.73 -11.42
N TYR A 257 -1.62 -10.70 -10.97
CA TYR A 257 -1.15 -11.74 -10.07
C TYR A 257 -1.70 -13.12 -10.44
N THR A 258 -1.04 -14.17 -9.97
CA THR A 258 -1.51 -15.56 -10.02
C THR A 258 -1.31 -16.24 -8.68
N VAL A 259 -2.19 -17.20 -8.37
CA VAL A 259 -1.99 -18.15 -7.27
C VAL A 259 -2.05 -19.56 -7.82
N THR A 260 -0.93 -20.29 -7.73
CA THR A 260 -0.80 -21.67 -8.19
C THR A 260 -0.53 -22.62 -7.03
N GLU A 261 -0.89 -23.89 -7.19
CA GLU A 261 -0.51 -24.95 -6.25
C GLU A 261 0.65 -25.75 -6.84
N GLU A 262 1.70 -25.90 -6.04
CA GLU A 262 2.93 -26.62 -6.39
C GLU A 262 3.24 -27.63 -5.29
N GLY A 263 2.74 -28.86 -5.45
CA GLY A 263 2.87 -29.91 -4.45
C GLY A 263 2.18 -29.53 -3.14
N THR A 264 2.96 -29.36 -2.06
CA THR A 264 2.46 -28.97 -0.74
C THR A 264 2.44 -27.45 -0.53
N MET A 265 2.79 -26.67 -1.55
CA MET A 265 2.91 -25.21 -1.48
C MET A 265 1.84 -24.50 -2.33
N LYS A 266 1.52 -23.27 -1.93
CA LYS A 266 0.79 -22.28 -2.74
C LYS A 266 1.75 -21.15 -3.08
N VAL A 267 1.80 -20.79 -4.36
CA VAL A 267 2.71 -19.76 -4.87
C VAL A 267 1.89 -18.56 -5.32
N LEU A 268 2.06 -17.41 -4.64
CA LEU A 268 1.54 -16.12 -5.07
C LEU A 268 2.62 -15.41 -5.88
N GLN A 269 2.35 -15.15 -7.15
CA GLN A 269 3.21 -14.36 -8.02
C GLN A 269 2.54 -13.04 -8.35
N LEU A 270 3.21 -11.93 -8.06
CA LEU A 270 2.79 -10.58 -8.42
C LEU A 270 3.71 -10.08 -9.54
N LYS A 271 3.13 -9.68 -10.66
CA LYS A 271 3.81 -8.90 -11.68
C LYS A 271 3.58 -7.42 -11.38
N LEU A 272 4.65 -6.68 -11.15
CA LEU A 272 4.61 -5.26 -10.82
C LEU A 272 4.47 -4.43 -12.10
N THR A 273 3.92 -3.23 -11.94
CA THR A 273 3.77 -2.24 -13.03
C THR A 273 5.11 -1.62 -13.40
N GLU A 274 5.90 -1.29 -12.38
CA GLU A 274 7.24 -0.73 -12.48
C GLU A 274 8.23 -1.52 -11.61
N VAL A 275 9.51 -1.26 -11.78
CA VAL A 275 10.56 -1.84 -10.94
C VAL A 275 10.47 -1.23 -9.54
N VAL A 276 10.36 -2.09 -8.53
CA VAL A 276 10.43 -1.69 -7.12
C VAL A 276 11.87 -1.86 -6.64
N VAL A 277 12.38 -0.85 -5.95
CA VAL A 277 13.71 -0.82 -5.33
C VAL A 277 13.52 -0.82 -3.82
N VAL A 278 14.12 -1.78 -3.11
CA VAL A 278 14.09 -1.87 -1.65
C VAL A 278 15.49 -2.21 -1.15
N GLY A 279 16.07 -1.35 -0.31
CA GLY A 279 17.46 -1.46 0.12
C GLY A 279 18.41 -1.44 -1.09
N ALA A 280 19.25 -2.47 -1.21
CA ALA A 280 20.18 -2.66 -2.32
C ALA A 280 19.62 -3.53 -3.47
N VAL A 281 18.37 -3.99 -3.38
CA VAL A 281 17.76 -4.89 -4.37
C VAL A 281 16.66 -4.21 -5.16
N GLU A 282 16.49 -4.65 -6.41
CA GLU A 282 15.41 -4.19 -7.27
C GLU A 282 14.77 -5.38 -8.00
N GLY A 283 13.50 -5.22 -8.38
CA GLY A 283 12.84 -6.22 -9.21
C GLY A 283 11.44 -5.82 -9.69
N SER A 284 10.93 -6.59 -10.63
CA SER A 284 9.65 -6.37 -11.32
C SER A 284 8.61 -7.47 -11.04
N SER A 285 9.01 -8.55 -10.37
CA SER A 285 8.13 -9.65 -9.99
C SER A 285 8.38 -10.06 -8.53
N LEU A 286 7.32 -10.15 -7.73
CA LEU A 286 7.39 -10.67 -6.36
C LEU A 286 6.77 -12.06 -6.31
N THR A 287 7.50 -13.04 -5.78
CA THR A 287 7.02 -14.41 -5.60
C THR A 287 7.04 -14.78 -4.12
N ILE A 288 5.92 -15.27 -3.61
CA ILE A 288 5.77 -15.66 -2.22
C ILE A 288 5.24 -17.09 -2.14
N HIS A 289 5.96 -17.95 -1.42
CA HIS A 289 5.58 -19.34 -1.18
C HIS A 289 4.90 -19.48 0.17
N PHE A 290 3.79 -20.20 0.19
CA PHE A 290 2.98 -20.46 1.38
C PHE A 290 2.70 -21.96 1.53
N SER A 291 2.33 -22.38 2.73
CA SER A 291 1.70 -23.70 2.92
C SER A 291 0.40 -23.80 2.11
N SER A 292 0.18 -24.94 1.45
CA SER A 292 -1.06 -25.23 0.70
C SER A 292 -2.34 -25.14 1.55
N SER A 293 -2.23 -25.29 2.88
CA SER A 293 -3.36 -25.18 3.81
C SER A 293 -3.99 -23.77 3.89
N LEU A 294 -3.28 -22.73 3.44
CA LEU A 294 -3.71 -21.34 3.56
C LEU A 294 -4.57 -20.88 2.38
N ASP A 295 -5.58 -20.05 2.63
CA ASP A 295 -6.46 -19.51 1.58
C ASP A 295 -5.91 -18.22 0.95
N ILE A 296 -4.74 -18.36 0.30
CA ILE A 296 -4.00 -17.24 -0.30
C ILE A 296 -4.73 -16.64 -1.50
N LEU A 297 -5.42 -17.46 -2.29
CA LEU A 297 -6.18 -16.98 -3.45
C LEU A 297 -7.28 -16.02 -3.02
N GLN A 298 -8.04 -16.36 -1.99
CA GLN A 298 -9.10 -15.47 -1.52
C GLN A 298 -8.54 -14.23 -0.83
N ALA A 299 -7.44 -14.34 -0.09
CA ALA A 299 -6.75 -13.20 0.49
C ALA A 299 -6.28 -12.21 -0.59
N ALA A 300 -5.59 -12.69 -1.63
CA ALA A 300 -5.11 -11.88 -2.75
C ALA A 300 -6.27 -11.22 -3.52
N ARG A 301 -7.37 -11.94 -3.76
CA ARG A 301 -8.58 -11.40 -4.40
C ARG A 301 -9.22 -10.26 -3.62
N ARG A 302 -9.23 -10.35 -2.29
CA ARG A 302 -9.76 -9.26 -1.45
C ARG A 302 -8.87 -8.03 -1.45
N VAL A 303 -7.57 -8.18 -1.69
CA VAL A 303 -6.62 -7.06 -1.76
C VAL A 303 -6.60 -6.44 -3.16
N TYR A 304 -6.26 -7.23 -4.19
CA TYR A 304 -6.00 -6.73 -5.56
C TYR A 304 -7.15 -6.92 -6.56
N GLY A 305 -8.22 -7.59 -6.14
CA GLY A 305 -9.43 -7.78 -6.94
C GLY A 305 -9.30 -8.84 -8.05
N HIS A 306 -10.44 -9.35 -8.50
CA HIS A 306 -10.53 -10.39 -9.53
C HIS A 306 -10.01 -9.97 -10.91
N ARG A 307 -9.94 -8.67 -11.20
CA ARG A 307 -9.55 -8.17 -12.52
C ARG A 307 -8.06 -8.42 -12.82
N LYS A 308 -7.24 -8.43 -11.77
CA LYS A 308 -5.78 -8.63 -11.85
C LYS A 308 -5.39 -10.10 -11.70
N ASP A 309 -6.31 -10.95 -11.24
CA ASP A 309 -6.16 -12.40 -11.16
C ASP A 309 -6.06 -13.01 -12.57
N LYS A 310 -4.91 -13.61 -12.89
CA LYS A 310 -4.70 -14.37 -14.14
C LYS A 310 -4.79 -15.88 -13.91
N GLY A 311 -5.22 -16.30 -12.72
CA GLY A 311 -5.44 -17.70 -12.35
C GLY A 311 -6.47 -18.36 -13.26
N PHE A 312 -5.98 -19.25 -14.12
CA PHE A 312 -6.74 -20.22 -14.91
C PHE A 312 -7.90 -19.62 -15.75
N VAL A 313 -7.56 -18.89 -16.81
CA VAL A 313 -8.38 -18.97 -18.02
C VAL A 313 -8.24 -20.40 -18.52
N GLY A 314 -9.19 -21.27 -18.14
CA GLY A 314 -9.30 -22.57 -18.75
C GLY A 314 -9.24 -22.40 -20.26
N LYS A 315 -8.38 -23.19 -20.92
CA LYS A 315 -8.44 -23.37 -22.37
C LYS A 315 -9.76 -24.06 -22.72
N THR A 316 -10.86 -23.34 -22.61
CA THR A 316 -12.13 -23.55 -23.33
C THR A 316 -12.38 -22.35 -24.23
N GLY A 317 -11.30 -21.88 -24.85
CA GLY A 317 -11.36 -21.12 -26.09
C GLY A 317 -10.52 -21.88 -27.08
N THR A 318 -11.12 -22.84 -27.79
CA THR A 318 -10.57 -23.32 -29.05
C THR A 318 -10.31 -22.08 -29.88
N SER A 319 -9.04 -21.70 -30.02
CA SER A 319 -8.61 -20.73 -31.03
C SER A 319 -8.88 -21.36 -32.38
N VAL A 320 -10.14 -21.32 -32.80
CA VAL A 320 -10.52 -21.52 -34.19
C VAL A 320 -10.02 -20.26 -34.89
N VAL A 321 -8.80 -20.34 -35.40
CA VAL A 321 -8.44 -19.55 -36.58
C VAL A 321 -9.55 -19.85 -37.58
N LYS A 322 -10.40 -18.86 -37.88
CA LYS A 322 -11.38 -18.94 -38.96
C LYS A 322 -10.62 -18.96 -40.28
N THR A 323 -10.03 -20.11 -40.60
CA THR A 323 -9.75 -20.48 -41.98
C THR A 323 -11.06 -21.03 -42.52
N THR A 324 -11.78 -20.22 -43.27
CA THR A 324 -12.96 -20.66 -44.02
C THR A 324 -12.50 -21.65 -45.09
N VAL A 325 -12.40 -22.92 -44.73
CA VAL A 325 -12.30 -24.01 -45.70
C VAL A 325 -13.73 -24.31 -46.14
N LYS A 326 -14.11 -23.83 -47.32
CA LYS A 326 -15.34 -24.29 -47.98
C LYS A 326 -15.13 -25.74 -48.39
N ILE A 327 -15.59 -26.67 -47.57
CA ILE A 327 -15.76 -28.07 -47.95
C ILE A 327 -17.10 -28.14 -48.68
N ILE A 328 -17.05 -28.22 -50.01
CA ILE A 328 -18.20 -28.62 -50.82
C ILE A 328 -18.11 -30.14 -50.92
N MET A 329 -19.03 -30.82 -50.26
CA MET A 329 -19.31 -32.24 -50.52
C MET A 329 -20.34 -32.29 -51.64
N ASP A 330 -19.96 -32.83 -52.79
CA ASP A 330 -20.90 -33.41 -53.75
C ASP A 330 -20.43 -34.82 -54.09
N GLU A 331 -21.36 -35.76 -53.97
CA GLU A 331 -21.19 -37.17 -54.24
C GLU A 331 -21.23 -37.47 -55.75
N ASN A 332 -20.50 -38.53 -56.10
CA ASN A 332 -20.62 -39.39 -57.28
C ASN A 332 -19.86 -39.06 -58.58
N ASN A 333 -19.12 -40.12 -58.97
CA ASN A 333 -18.71 -40.59 -60.29
C ASN A 333 -17.43 -40.04 -60.93
N SER A 334 -16.44 -40.95 -60.91
CA SER A 334 -15.42 -41.27 -61.91
C SER A 334 -15.01 -40.22 -62.96
N GLN A 335 -13.69 -40.04 -63.05
CA GLN A 335 -12.85 -40.21 -64.25
C GLN A 335 -11.95 -38.99 -64.60
N VAL A 336 -10.67 -39.13 -64.24
CA VAL A 336 -9.39 -38.79 -64.91
C VAL A 336 -9.24 -37.52 -65.82
N VAL A 337 -8.10 -36.83 -65.59
CA VAL A 337 -7.20 -36.05 -66.51
C VAL A 337 -7.30 -34.50 -66.50
N PRO A 338 -6.17 -33.76 -66.60
CA PRO A 338 -6.02 -32.36 -66.19
C PRO A 338 -5.76 -31.36 -67.35
N GLU A 339 -5.37 -30.14 -66.96
CA GLU A 339 -4.78 -29.02 -67.74
C GLU A 339 -5.74 -27.91 -68.18
N SER A 340 -5.53 -26.68 -67.68
CA SER A 340 -4.84 -25.61 -68.44
C SER A 340 -5.12 -24.19 -67.89
N GLN A 341 -4.02 -23.42 -67.79
CA GLN A 341 -3.85 -21.99 -68.14
C GLN A 341 -4.53 -20.83 -67.36
N VAL A 342 -3.68 -20.10 -66.62
CA VAL A 342 -3.22 -18.71 -66.85
C VAL A 342 -4.24 -17.54 -66.93
N SER A 343 -3.85 -16.46 -66.21
CA SER A 343 -4.06 -15.01 -66.51
C SER A 343 -5.35 -14.35 -65.99
N LEU A 344 -5.24 -13.51 -64.95
CA LEU A 344 -5.10 -12.03 -64.98
C LEU A 344 -6.38 -11.29 -65.39
N GLY A 345 -6.77 -10.29 -64.60
CA GLY A 345 -7.63 -9.22 -65.12
C GLY A 345 -8.44 -8.49 -64.05
N ASP A 346 -7.94 -7.32 -63.68
CA ASP A 346 -8.57 -6.31 -62.83
C ASP A 346 -9.99 -5.92 -63.25
N SER A 347 -10.76 -5.39 -62.28
CA SER A 347 -11.18 -3.97 -62.28
C SER A 347 -12.57 -3.77 -61.69
N GLU A 348 -12.56 -2.86 -60.72
CA GLU A 348 -13.66 -2.15 -60.08
C GLU A 348 -14.75 -1.62 -61.04
N LYS A 349 -15.99 -1.56 -60.56
CA LYS A 349 -16.72 -0.27 -60.48
C LYS A 349 -18.02 -0.34 -59.68
N ASN A 350 -18.10 0.61 -58.75
CA ASN A 350 -19.26 1.26 -58.14
C ASN A 350 -20.57 1.21 -58.96
N THR A 351 -21.71 1.09 -58.27
CA THR A 351 -22.76 2.15 -58.26
C THR A 351 -23.68 2.00 -57.05
N ALA A 352 -23.99 3.13 -56.40
CA ALA A 352 -24.87 3.28 -55.25
C ALA A 352 -26.34 3.49 -55.66
N SER A 353 -27.28 3.19 -54.75
CA SER A 353 -28.56 3.90 -54.64
C SER A 353 -29.27 3.60 -53.30
N LEU A 354 -29.44 4.66 -52.51
CA LEU A 354 -30.34 4.87 -51.34
C LEU A 354 -31.83 4.68 -51.72
N PRO A 355 -32.83 4.95 -50.84
CA PRO A 355 -32.88 5.18 -49.37
C PRO A 355 -33.98 4.33 -48.68
N PHE A 356 -34.14 4.39 -47.35
CA PHE A 356 -35.48 4.54 -46.71
C PHE A 356 -35.36 4.91 -45.22
N THR A 357 -36.18 5.88 -44.85
CA THR A 357 -36.34 6.58 -43.57
C THR A 357 -37.28 5.86 -42.59
N SER A 358 -36.88 5.80 -41.30
CA SER A 358 -37.64 6.04 -40.04
C SER A 358 -38.93 5.21 -39.74
N PRO A 359 -39.45 5.13 -38.48
CA PRO A 359 -39.26 6.06 -37.36
C PRO A 359 -39.14 5.48 -35.93
N VAL A 360 -38.81 6.42 -35.04
CA VAL A 360 -38.79 6.41 -33.57
C VAL A 360 -40.22 6.40 -33.00
N CYS A 361 -40.44 5.66 -31.90
CA CYS A 361 -41.64 5.76 -31.05
C CYS A 361 -41.33 6.58 -29.79
N THR A 362 -42.10 7.65 -29.61
CA THR A 362 -42.32 8.41 -28.38
C THR A 362 -43.74 8.17 -27.88
N CYS A 363 -44.00 8.31 -26.57
CA CYS A 363 -45.22 8.83 -25.89
C CYS A 363 -45.28 8.37 -24.40
N PRO A 364 -46.07 8.98 -23.49
CA PRO A 364 -45.77 10.25 -22.82
C PRO A 364 -46.12 10.32 -21.30
N ASP A 365 -45.66 11.40 -20.67
CA ASP A 365 -46.15 12.25 -19.55
C ASP A 365 -47.19 11.82 -18.49
N GLY A 366 -46.81 12.11 -17.22
CA GLY A 366 -47.54 12.97 -16.24
C GLY A 366 -48.73 12.37 -15.47
N ASP A 367 -49.06 12.69 -14.22
CA ASP A 367 -48.59 13.59 -13.14
C ASP A 367 -49.56 13.30 -11.93
N PRO A 368 -49.79 14.17 -10.93
CA PRO A 368 -49.03 14.49 -9.72
C PRO A 368 -49.65 13.97 -8.40
N ARG A 369 -48.84 13.90 -7.33
CA ARG A 369 -49.13 14.47 -5.99
C ARG A 369 -47.91 14.47 -5.08
#